data_AF-A0A142X4Z0-F1
#
_entry.id   AF-A0A142X4Z0-F1
#
_cell.length_a   1.000
_cell.length_b   1.000
_cell.length_c   1.000
_cell.angle_alpha   90.00
_cell.angle_beta   90.00
_cell.angle_gamma   90.00
#
_symmetry.space_group_name_H-M   'P 1'
#
loop_
_entity.id
_entity.type
_entity.pdbx_description
1 polymer ?
#
loop_
_entity_poly.entity_id
_entity_poly.type
_entity_poly.pdbx_seq_one_letter_code
_entity_poly.pdbx_strand_id
1 'polypeptide(L)' 'MHPGNISGAAGRIHEAMDELQIAWQTASNHWKDSSSENVLENHLKPMEHEVRLAIPAISHFLQVVSQAQRELQE' A
#
# COMPACT_ATOMS: atom_id res chain seq x y z
N MET A 1 8.75 11.42 15.69
CA MET A 1 8.29 10.44 14.69
C MET A 1 9.48 9.56 14.34
N HIS A 2 9.43 8.24 14.60
CA HIS A 2 10.56 7.36 14.29
C HIS A 2 10.46 6.88 12.83
N PRO A 3 11.43 7.20 11.95
CA PRO A 3 11.41 6.80 10.54
C PRO A 3 11.21 5.28 10.35
N GLY A 4 11.76 4.47 11.25
CA GLY A 4 11.59 3.01 11.24
C GLY A 4 10.15 2.53 11.39
N ASN A 5 9.30 3.25 12.13
CA ASN A 5 7.89 2.87 12.31
C ASN A 5 7.07 3.06 11.03
N ILE A 6 7.45 4.05 10.21
CA ILE A 6 6.75 4.37 8.96
C ILE A 6 7.21 3.44 7.83
N SER A 7 8.50 3.14 7.75
CA SER A 7 9.02 2.14 6.81
C SER A 7 8.37 0.77 7.05
N GLY A 8 8.31 0.33 8.30
CA GLY A 8 7.61 -0.90 8.66
C GLY A 8 6.10 -0.86 8.39
N ALA A 9 5.45 0.29 8.54
CA ALA A 9 4.04 0.45 8.19
C ALA A 9 3.78 0.35 6.68
N ALA A 10 4.65 0.94 5.85
CA ALA A 10 4.57 0.82 4.40
C ALA A 10 4.73 -0.63 3.93
N GLY A 11 5.66 -1.38 4.53
CA GLY A 11 5.83 -2.81 4.28
C GLY A 11 4.55 -3.61 4.58
N ARG A 12 3.94 -3.39 5.74
CA ARG A 12 2.67 -4.07 6.10
C ARG A 12 1.52 -3.73 5.17
N ILE A 13 1.46 -2.50 4.65
CA ILE A 13 0.44 -2.11 3.66
C ILE A 13 0.65 -2.87 2.35
N HIS A 14 1.90 -3.05 1.91
CA HIS A 14 2.21 -3.86 0.74
C HIS A 14 1.77 -5.32 0.94
N GLU A 15 2.16 -5.94 2.05
CA GLU A 15 1.80 -7.32 2.38
C GLU A 15 0.28 -7.52 2.44
N ALA A 16 -0.44 -6.60 3.09
CA ALA A 16 -1.90 -6.66 3.17
C ALA A 16 -2.57 -6.51 1.78
N MET A 17 -1.98 -5.74 0.87
CA MET A 17 -2.48 -5.60 -0.49
C MET A 17 -2.27 -6.90 -1.30
N ASP A 18 -1.11 -7.54 -1.14
CA ASP A 18 -0.82 -8.83 -1.76
C ASP A 18 -1.79 -9.92 -1.26
N GLU A 19 -2.03 -9.98 0.06
CA GLU A 19 -3.01 -10.90 0.66
C GLU A 19 -4.42 -10.65 0.12
N LEU A 20 -4.81 -9.38 -0.02
CA LEU A 20 -6.11 -9.01 -0.57
C LEU A 20 -6.27 -9.46 -2.03
N GLN A 21 -5.23 -9.33 -2.85
CA GLN A 21 -5.25 -9.82 -4.23
C GLN A 21 -5.40 -11.34 -4.29
N ILE A 22 -4.70 -12.09 -3.45
CA ILE A 22 -4.82 -13.56 -3.37
C ILE A 22 -6.24 -13.97 -2.94
N ALA A 23 -6.78 -13.30 -1.92
CA ALA A 23 -8.14 -13.53 -1.44
C ALA A 23 -9.18 -13.24 -2.52
N TRP A 24 -9.01 -12.12 -3.25
CA TRP A 24 -9.86 -11.77 -4.39
C TRP A 24 -9.81 -12.82 -5.50
N GLN A 25 -8.60 -13.28 -5.88
CA GLN A 25 -8.43 -14.28 -6.93
C GLN A 25 -9.16 -15.59 -6.56
N THR A 26 -9.10 -15.99 -5.29
CA THR A 26 -9.83 -17.15 -4.77
C THR A 26 -11.34 -16.92 -4.80
N ALA A 27 -11.82 -15.78 -4.33
CA ALA A 27 -13.24 -15.44 -4.30
C ALA A 27 -13.84 -15.39 -5.72
N SER A 28 -13.13 -14.78 -6.67
CA SER A 28 -13.57 -14.62 -8.07
C SER A 28 -13.76 -15.94 -8.83
N ASN A 29 -13.19 -17.04 -8.33
CA ASN A 29 -13.42 -18.37 -8.90
C ASN A 29 -14.88 -18.82 -8.72
N HIS A 30 -15.52 -18.39 -7.64
CA HIS A 30 -16.85 -18.82 -7.23
C HIS A 30 -17.87 -17.67 -7.27
N TRP A 31 -17.43 -16.44 -7.09
CA TRP A 31 -18.26 -15.24 -7.08
C TRP A 31 -18.14 -14.51 -8.41
N LYS A 32 -19.12 -14.72 -9.31
CA LYS A 32 -19.13 -14.21 -10.69
C LYS A 32 -20.44 -13.49 -11.02
N ASP A 33 -20.84 -12.57 -10.16
CA ASP A 33 -22.02 -11.75 -10.35
C ASP A 33 -21.66 -10.26 -10.50
N SER A 34 -22.67 -9.43 -10.75
CA SER A 34 -22.50 -7.97 -10.87
C SER A 34 -22.00 -7.31 -9.59
N SER A 35 -22.19 -7.93 -8.42
CA SER A 35 -21.67 -7.39 -7.15
C SER A 35 -20.16 -7.61 -7.05
N SER A 36 -19.68 -8.77 -7.50
CA SER A 36 -18.24 -9.06 -7.58
C SER A 36 -17.53 -8.09 -8.53
N GLU A 37 -18.12 -7.80 -9.69
CA GLU A 37 -17.56 -6.85 -10.65
C GLU A 37 -17.53 -5.43 -10.08
N ASN A 38 -18.60 -5.01 -9.40
CA ASN A 38 -18.63 -3.73 -8.69
C ASN A 38 -17.53 -3.61 -7.62
N VAL A 39 -17.27 -4.67 -6.86
CA VAL A 39 -16.20 -4.67 -5.84
C VAL A 39 -14.82 -4.53 -6.48
N LEU A 40 -14.58 -5.25 -7.58
CA LEU A 40 -13.31 -5.16 -8.30
C LEU A 40 -13.07 -3.75 -8.84
N GLU A 41 -14.03 -3.22 -9.59
CA GLU A 41 -13.86 -1.95 -10.31
C GLU A 41 -13.87 -0.74 -9.39
N ASN A 42 -14.76 -0.72 -8.38
CA ASN A 42 -14.98 0.48 -7.57
C ASN A 42 -14.22 0.48 -6.24
N HIS A 43 -13.63 -0.64 -5.83
CA HIS A 43 -12.90 -0.73 -4.56
C HIS A 43 -11.48 -1.27 -4.75
N LEU A 44 -11.31 -2.47 -5.29
CA LEU A 44 -9.99 -3.12 -5.32
C LEU A 44 -9.02 -2.42 -6.27
N LYS A 45 -9.43 -2.13 -7.51
CA LYS A 45 -8.59 -1.43 -8.49
C LYS A 45 -8.16 -0.03 -8.03
N PRO A 46 -9.07 0.85 -7.54
CA PRO A 46 -8.68 2.14 -6.99
C PRO A 46 -7.73 2.00 -5.80
N MET A 47 -8.01 1.09 -4.87
CA MET A 47 -7.18 0.90 -3.69
C MET A 47 -5.76 0.43 -4.05
N GLU A 48 -5.63 -0.48 -5.00
CA GLU A 48 -4.33 -0.93 -5.52
C GLU A 48 -3.55 0.22 -6.17
N HIS A 49 -4.23 1.10 -6.92
CA HIS A 49 -3.62 2.29 -7.48
C HIS A 49 -3.08 3.23 -6.39
N GLU A 50 -3.90 3.56 -5.39
CA GLU A 50 -3.52 4.45 -4.30
C GLU A 50 -2.35 3.89 -3.48
N VAL A 51 -2.36 2.60 -3.14
CA VAL A 51 -1.26 1.96 -2.40
C VAL A 51 0.05 1.99 -3.20
N ARG A 52 -0.02 1.73 -4.50
CA ARG A 52 1.15 1.80 -5.39
C ARG A 52 1.74 3.21 -5.51
N LEU A 53 0.93 4.26 -5.36
CA LEU A 53 1.42 5.64 -5.29
C LEU A 53 1.95 6.01 -3.90
N ALA A 54 1.30 5.52 -2.85
CA ALA A 54 1.62 5.87 -1.48
C ALA A 54 2.99 5.31 -1.02
N ILE A 55 3.32 4.06 -1.36
CA ILE A 55 4.56 3.42 -0.90
C ILE A 55 5.83 4.16 -1.38
N PRO A 56 5.96 4.52 -2.66
CA PRO A 56 7.08 5.34 -3.13
C PRO A 56 7.12 6.72 -2.48
N ALA A 57 5.96 7.37 -2.29
CA ALA A 57 5.89 8.67 -1.65
C ALA A 57 6.35 8.63 -0.19
N ILE A 58 5.96 7.59 0.56
CA ILE A 58 6.43 7.34 1.93
C ILE A 58 7.94 7.11 1.94
N SER A 59 8.46 6.32 0.99
CA SER A 59 9.89 6.04 0.89
C SER A 59 10.70 7.31 0.63
N HIS A 60 10.24 8.16 -0.30
CA HIS A 60 10.85 9.45 -0.59
C HIS A 60 10.83 10.38 0.62
N PHE A 61 9.68 10.48 1.30
CA PHE A 61 9.54 11.29 2.50
C PHE A 61 10.54 10.86 3.59
N LEU A 62 10.71 9.55 3.81
CA LEU A 62 11.66 9.03 4.78
C LEU A 62 13.11 9.36 4.43
N GLN A 63 13.47 9.33 3.15
CA GLN A 63 14.80 9.74 2.70
C GLN A 63 15.07 11.22 3.00
N VAL A 64 14.11 12.10 2.70
CA VAL A 64 14.23 13.55 2.95
C VAL A 64 14.35 13.83 4.44
N VAL A 65 13.50 13.21 5.28
CA VAL A 65 13.57 13.39 6.74
C VAL A 65 14.89 12.88 7.31
N SER A 66 15.35 11.71 6.84
CA SER A 66 16.63 11.15 7.30
C SER A 66 17.82 12.02 6.89
N GLN A 67 17.76 12.65 5.72
CA GLN A 67 18.79 13.58 5.27
C GLN A 67 18.80 14.85 6.13
N ALA A 68 17.64 15.48 6.34
CA ALA A 68 17.53 16.67 7.19
C ALA A 68 17.99 16.41 8.63
N GLN A 69 17.74 15.20 9.16
CA GLN A 69 18.23 14.80 10.48
C GLN A 69 19.76 14.73 10.55
N ARG A 70 20.42 14.24 9.48
CA ARG A 70 21.88 14.21 9.41
C ARG A 70 22.47 15.61 9.36
N GLU A 71 21.91 16.49 8.52
CA GLU A 71 22.36 17.88 8.37
C GLU A 71 22.24 18.70 9.66
N LEU A 72 21.26 18.39 10.51
CA LEU A 72 21.09 19.05 11.81
C LEU A 72 22.02 18.51 12.91
N GLN A 73 22.69 17.37 12.68
CA GLN A 73 23.67 16.79 13.60
C GLN A 73 25.11 17.18 13.26
N GLU A 74 25.34 17.81 12.11
CA GLU A 74 26.59 18.46 11.70
C GLU A 74 26.64 19.92 12.19
#